data_AF-A0A8C8TU11-F1
#
_entry.id   AF-A0A8C8TU11-F1
#
_cell.length_a   1.000
_cell.length_b   1.000
_cell.length_c   1.000
_cell.angle_alpha   90.00
_cell.angle_beta   90.00
_cell.angle_gamma   90.00
#
_symmetry.space_group_name_H-M   'P 1'
#
loop_
_entity.id
_entity.type
_entity.pdbx_description
1 polymer ?
#
loop_
_entity_poly.entity_id
_entity_poly.type
_entity_poly.pdbx_seq_one_letter_code
_entity_poly.pdbx_strand_id
1 'polypeptide(L)' 'MAESPPEQSELSPENPERLWLWERNVYLDERRRSWLPAVVKFNDVEDMLLEQMETKEYH' A
#
# COMPACT_ATOMS: atom_id res chain seq x y z
N MET A 1 -34.31 13.72 -12.10
CA MET A 1 -33.60 12.51 -11.64
C MET A 1 -32.20 12.97 -11.31
N ALA A 2 -31.80 12.93 -10.05
CA ALA A 2 -30.44 13.33 -9.68
C ALA A 2 -29.52 12.19 -10.10
N GLU A 3 -28.67 12.44 -11.10
CA GLU A 3 -27.56 11.54 -11.40
C GLU A 3 -26.68 11.47 -10.15
N SER A 4 -26.62 10.29 -9.55
CA SER A 4 -25.71 9.99 -8.44
C SER A 4 -24.29 10.36 -8.87
N PRO A 5 -23.45 10.98 -8.01
CA PRO A 5 -22.06 11.24 -8.36
C PRO A 5 -21.40 9.91 -8.74
N PRO A 6 -20.49 9.91 -9.75
CA PRO A 6 -19.80 8.70 -10.16
C PRO A 6 -19.18 8.08 -8.92
N GLU A 7 -19.58 6.84 -8.62
CA GLU A 7 -18.99 6.06 -7.55
C GLU A 7 -17.48 6.15 -7.73
N GLN A 8 -16.78 6.67 -6.72
CA GLN A 8 -15.33 6.84 -6.70
C GLN A 8 -14.66 5.46 -6.64
N SER A 9 -14.87 4.65 -7.67
CA SER A 9 -14.36 3.30 -7.81
C SER A 9 -12.90 3.28 -8.30
N GLU A 10 -12.33 4.45 -8.61
CA GLU A 10 -11.01 4.59 -9.27
C GLU A 10 -9.88 5.02 -8.33
N LEU A 11 -10.10 5.07 -7.01
CA LEU A 11 -9.06 5.41 -6.03
C LEU A 11 -8.80 4.28 -5.03
N SER A 12 -9.06 3.02 -5.38
CA SER A 12 -8.40 1.94 -4.65
C SER A 12 -6.94 2.00 -5.04
N PRO A 13 -5.98 2.28 -4.14
CA PRO A 13 -4.58 2.14 -4.45
C PRO A 13 -4.38 0.67 -4.83
N GLU A 14 -4.27 0.45 -6.14
CA GLU A 14 -4.00 -0.84 -6.76
C GLU A 14 -3.01 -1.63 -5.91
N ASN A 15 -3.52 -2.71 -5.31
CA ASN A 15 -2.72 -3.61 -4.50
C ASN A 15 -1.55 -4.10 -5.35
N PRO A 16 -0.31 -4.08 -4.83
CA PRO A 16 0.85 -4.50 -5.59
C PRO A 16 0.73 -6.00 -5.91
N GLU A 17 0.98 -6.41 -7.15
CA GLU A 17 1.00 -7.84 -7.50
C GLU A 17 2.27 -8.52 -6.99
N ARG A 18 3.35 -7.73 -6.83
CA ARG A 18 4.65 -8.22 -6.36
C ARG A 18 5.33 -7.23 -5.43
N LEU A 19 5.93 -7.75 -4.36
CA LEU A 19 6.78 -7.01 -3.43
C LEU A 19 8.18 -7.61 -3.42
N TRP A 20 9.19 -6.78 -3.62
CA TRP A 20 10.61 -7.16 -3.51
C TRP A 20 11.20 -6.60 -2.23
N LEU A 21 11.94 -7.43 -1.48
CA LEU A 21 12.75 -6.95 -0.38
C LEU A 21 13.91 -6.13 -0.95
N TRP A 22 13.91 -4.82 -0.71
CA TRP A 22 14.94 -3.91 -1.17
C TRP A 22 16.01 -3.69 -0.10
N GLU A 23 15.58 -3.29 1.10
CA GLU A 23 16.43 -3.09 2.26
C GLU A 23 15.86 -3.81 3.49
N ARG A 24 16.59 -3.78 4.61
CA ARG A 24 16.14 -4.38 5.86
C ARG A 24 14.84 -3.71 6.31
N ASN A 25 13.72 -4.43 6.16
CA ASN A 25 12.36 -3.96 6.41
C ASN A 25 11.87 -2.88 5.43
N VAL A 26 12.30 -2.92 4.16
CA VAL A 26 11.73 -2.08 3.11
C VAL A 26 11.39 -2.95 1.90
N TYR A 27 10.14 -2.90 1.49
CA TYR A 27 9.66 -3.57 0.29
C TYR A 27 9.40 -2.55 -0.82
N LEU A 28 9.69 -2.93 -2.06
CA LEU A 28 9.31 -2.15 -3.25
C LEU A 28 8.25 -2.89 -4.04
N ASP A 29 7.29 -2.16 -4.60
CA ASP A 29 6.40 -2.70 -5.62
C ASP A 29 6.83 -2.33 -7.05
N GLU A 30 6.06 -2.81 -8.03
CA GLU A 30 6.27 -2.61 -9.47
C GLU A 30 6.35 -1.15 -9.88
N ARG A 31 5.64 -0.28 -9.15
CA ARG A 31 5.64 1.17 -9.37
C ARG A 31 6.72 1.90 -8.57
N ARG A 32 7.68 1.16 -8.00
CA ARG A 32 8.75 1.69 -7.15
C ARG A 32 8.23 2.43 -5.91
N ARG A 33 7.01 2.15 -5.44
CA ARG A 33 6.51 2.67 -4.16
C ARG A 33 7.15 1.85 -3.06
N SER A 34 7.53 2.54 -1.99
CA SER A 34 8.18 1.92 -0.85
C SER A 34 7.12 1.51 0.17
N TRP A 35 7.26 0.31 0.72
CA TRP A 35 6.34 -0.29 1.67
C TRP A 35 7.11 -0.69 2.92
N LEU A 36 6.66 -0.19 4.07
CA LEU A 36 7.27 -0.49 5.37
C LEU A 36 6.41 -1.52 6.12
N PRO A 37 7.00 -2.64 6.57
CA PRO A 37 6.28 -3.62 7.36
C PRO A 37 6.10 -3.12 8.79
N ALA A 38 4.87 -3.15 9.27
CA ALA A 38 4.49 -2.97 10.65
C ALA A 38 3.97 -4.32 11.17
N VAL A 39 4.74 -4.97 12.04
CA VAL A 39 4.31 -6.22 12.68
C VAL A 39 3.22 -5.90 13.69
N VAL A 40 2.04 -6.49 13.52
CA VAL A 40 0.92 -6.34 14.43
C VAL A 40 0.61 -7.69 15.06
N LYS A 41 0.48 -7.70 16.38
CA LYS A 41 0.11 -8.91 17.13
C LYS A 41 -1.26 -8.70 17.74
N PHE A 42 -2.22 -9.53 17.36
CA PHE A 42 -3.57 -9.46 17.90
C PHE A 42 -4.09 -10.86 18.20
N ASN A 43 -4.51 -11.11 19.45
CA ASN A 43 -5.04 -12.40 19.91
C ASN A 43 -4.20 -13.61 19.48
N ASP A 44 -2.90 -13.59 19.77
CA ASP A 44 -1.92 -14.67 19.44
C ASP A 44 -1.64 -14.85 17.93
N VAL A 45 -2.32 -14.10 17.06
CA VAL A 45 -2.03 -14.04 15.63
C VAL A 45 -0.97 -12.97 15.38
N GLU A 46 0.14 -13.37 14.76
CA GLU A 46 1.13 -12.46 14.20
C GLU A 46 0.73 -12.16 12.76
N ASP A 47 0.41 -10.90 12.50
CA ASP A 47 0.08 -10.38 11.18
C ASP A 47 1.03 -9.23 10.83
N MET A 48 1.09 -8.85 9.56
CA MET A 48 1.99 -7.81 9.08
C MET A 48 1.22 -6.85 8.19
N LEU A 49 1.08 -5.61 8.65
CA LEU A 49 0.59 -4.52 7.84
C LEU A 49 1.74 -3.91 7.05
N LEU A 50 1.46 -3.43 5.85
CA LEU A 50 2.44 -2.71 5.03
C LEU A 50 1.93 -1.28 4.83
N GLU A 51 2.71 -0.31 5.28
CA GLU A 51 2.43 1.11 5.07
C GLU A 51 3.10 1.56 3.77
N GLN A 52 2.31 2.08 2.83
CA GLN A 52 2.82 2.69 1.60
C GLN A 52 3.37 4.07 1.91
N MET A 53 4.64 4.29 1.61
CA MET A 53 5.27 5.60 1.67
C MET A 53 5.03 6.31 0.33
N GLU A 54 4.39 7.48 0.38
CA GLU A 54 4.31 8.36 -0.78
C GLU A 54 5.73 8.85 -1.10
N THR A 55 6.32 8.29 -2.16
CA THR A 55 7.51 8.90 -2.77
C THR A 55 7.06 10.22 -3.36
N LYS A 56 7.37 11.32 -2.67
CA LYS A 56 7.13 12.66 -3.20
C LYS A 56 7.88 12.80 -4.51
N GLU A 57 7.15 12.74 -5.62
CA GLU A 57 7.68 13.14 -6.92
C GLU A 57 7.95 14.65 -6.84
N TYR A 58 9.22 15.01 -6.66
CA TYR A 58 9.67 16.39 -6.81
C TYR A 58 9.65 16.72 -8.31
N HIS A 59 8.57 17.35 -8.76
CA HIS A 59 8.46 17.98 -10.08
C HIS A 59 9.25 19.29 -10.16
#